data_AF-A0A1W9U7B8-F1
#
_entry.id   AF-A0A1W9U7B8-F1
#
_cell.length_a   1.000
_cell.length_b   1.000
_cell.length_c   1.000
_cell.angle_alpha   90.00
_cell.angle_beta   90.00
_cell.angle_gamma   90.00
#
_symmetry.space_group_name_H-M   'P 1'
#
loop_
_entity.id
_entity.type
_entity.pdbx_description
1 polymer ?
#
loop_
_entity_poly.entity_id
_entity_poly.type
_entity_poly.pdbx_seq_one_letter_code
_entity_poly.pdbx_strand_id
1 'polypeptide(L)' 'MRVLIVGAGAIGSLLGHRLATAGHAVTLVGRGAWVRAISERGL' A
#
# COMPACT_ATOMS: atom_id res chain seq x y z
N MET A 1 -4.25 -14.29 -0.80
CA MET A 1 -3.78 -14.14 0.61
C MET A 1 -4.08 -12.72 1.09
N ARG A 2 -4.08 -12.47 2.41
CA ARG A 2 -4.23 -11.13 3.00
C ARG A 2 -2.88 -10.67 3.55
N VAL A 3 -2.38 -9.52 3.10
CA VAL A 3 -1.04 -9.02 3.43
C VAL A 3 -1.13 -7.62 4.02
N LEU A 4 -0.50 -7.42 5.18
CA LEU A 4 -0.32 -6.12 5.82
C LEU A 4 1.13 -5.67 5.64
N ILE A 5 1.34 -4.47 5.09
CA ILE A 5 2.68 -3.86 4.98
C ILE A 5 2.74 -2.64 5.88
N VAL A 6 3.61 -2.69 6.89
CA VAL A 6 3.88 -1.55 7.77
C VAL A 6 4.99 -0.70 7.15
N GLY A 7 4.63 0.47 6.64
CA GLY A 7 5.52 1.39 5.93
C GLY A 7 5.12 1.61 4.48
N ALA A 8 4.15 2.48 4.22
CA ALA A 8 3.69 2.82 2.87
C ALA A 8 4.64 3.74 2.07
N GLY A 9 5.93 3.83 2.41
CA GLY A 9 6.91 4.61 1.64
C GLY A 9 7.21 4.00 0.26
N ALA A 10 8.28 4.46 -0.41
CA ALA A 10 8.62 4.01 -1.77
C ALA A 10 8.66 2.48 -1.92
N ILE A 11 9.34 1.78 -1.01
CA ILE A 11 9.49 0.33 -1.09
C ILE A 11 8.19 -0.40 -0.73
N GLY A 12 7.50 0.01 0.34
CA GLY A 12 6.25 -0.65 0.73
C GLY A 12 5.14 -0.46 -0.30
N SER A 13 5.11 0.68 -0.98
CA SER A 13 4.21 0.95 -2.10
C SER A 13 4.53 0.08 -3.32
N LEU A 14 5.81 -0.06 -3.69
CA LEU A 14 6.23 -0.94 -4.78
C LEU A 14 5.86 -2.41 -4.51
N LEU A 15 6.13 -2.90 -3.30
CA LEU A 15 5.79 -4.26 -2.90
C LEU A 15 4.27 -4.45 -2.84
N GLY A 16 3.56 -3.47 -2.28
CA GLY A 16 2.10 -3.49 -2.23
C GLY A 16 1.46 -3.56 -3.60
N HIS A 17 1.96 -2.75 -4.55
CA HIS A 17 1.52 -2.80 -5.94
C HIS A 17 1.74 -4.17 -6.57
N ARG A 18 2.95 -4.75 -6.44
CA ARG A 18 3.25 -6.08 -6.99
C ARG A 18 2.39 -7.20 -6.40
N LEU A 19 2.13 -7.15 -5.10
CA LEU A 19 1.28 -8.15 -4.44
C LEU A 19 -0.20 -7.97 -4.82
N ALA A 20 -0.65 -6.73 -4.96
CA ALA A 20 -2.02 -6.44 -5.43
C ALA A 20 -2.22 -6.91 -6.87
N THR A 21 -1.26 -6.66 -7.77
CA THR A 21 -1.34 -7.13 -9.17
C THR A 21 -1.24 -8.65 -9.29
N ALA A 22 -0.60 -9.33 -8.33
CA ALA A 22 -0.63 -10.79 -8.20
C ALA A 22 -1.96 -11.34 -7.62
N GLY A 23 -2.97 -10.50 -7.39
CA GLY A 23 -4.29 -10.91 -6.91
C GLY A 23 -4.38 -11.11 -5.39
N HIS A 24 -3.44 -10.54 -4.62
CA HIS A 24 -3.51 -10.57 -3.17
C HIS A 24 -4.23 -9.34 -2.62
N ALA A 25 -4.97 -9.53 -1.53
CA ALA A 25 -5.57 -8.42 -0.79
C ALA A 25 -4.49 -7.77 0.08
N VAL A 26 -4.10 -6.54 -0.25
CA VAL A 26 -3.03 -5.81 0.44
C VAL A 26 -3.58 -4.63 1.22
N THR A 27 -3.09 -4.43 2.44
CA THR A 27 -3.33 -3.23 3.23
C THR A 27 -1.98 -2.58 3.55
N LEU A 28 -1.83 -1.29 3.23
CA LEU A 28 -0.64 -0.51 3.57
C LEU A 28 -0.91 0.37 4.80
N VAL A 29 0.05 0.42 5.72
CA VAL A 29 0.04 1.34 6.86
C VAL A 29 1.13 2.38 6.64
N GLY A 30 0.74 3.65 6.70
CA GLY A 30 1.65 4.79 6.53
C GLY A 30 1.31 5.93 7.49
N ARG A 31 2.05 7.04 7.39
CA ARG A 31 1.72 8.27 8.13
C ARG A 31 0.45 8.88 7.55
N GLY A 32 -0.37 9.50 8.40
CA GLY A 32 -1.71 9.99 8.03
C GLY A 32 -1.75 10.87 6.78
N ALA A 33 -0.80 11.79 6.61
CA ALA A 33 -0.72 12.64 5.41
C ALA A 33 -0.54 11.83 4.11
N TRP A 34 0.27 10.78 4.15
CA TRP A 34 0.53 9.91 3.00
C TRP A 34 -0.63 8.97 2.71
N VAL A 35 -1.27 8.42 3.75
CA VAL A 35 -2.48 7.61 3.61
C VAL A 35 -3.59 8.42 2.94
N ARG A 36 -3.81 9.67 3.35
CA ARG A 36 -4.79 10.55 2.70
C ARG A 36 -4.49 10.78 1.22
N ALA A 37 -3.22 11.06 0.89
CA ALA A 37 -2.82 11.27 -0.50
C ALA A 37 -3.12 10.04 -1.38
N ILE A 38 -2.80 8.83 -0.91
CA ILE A 38 -3.10 7.58 -1.63
C ILE A 38 -4.60 7.31 -1.68
N SER A 39 -5.35 7.54 -0.60
CA SER A 39 -6.79 7.32 -0.58
C SER A 39 -7.55 8.23 -1.54
N GLU A 40 -7.07 9.45 -1.77
CA GLU A 40 -7.68 10.42 -2.68
C GLU A 40 -7.25 10.23 -4.14
N ARG A 41 -5.99 9.81 -4.38
CA ARG A 41 -5.38 9.81 -5.72
C ARG A 41 -5.06 8.42 -6.26
N GLY A 42 -5.27 7.39 -5.46
CA GLY A 42 -4.76 6.05 -5.75
C GLY A 42 -3.27 5.93 -5.45
N LEU A 43 -2.78 4.70 -5.62
CA LEU A 43 -1.37 4.35 -5.55
C LEU A 43 -0.72 4.46 -6.92
#